data_AF-A0A8T4CE30-F1
#
_entry.id   AF-A0A8T4CE30-F1
#
_cell.length_a   1.000
_cell.length_b   1.000
_cell.length_c   1.000
_cell.angle_alpha   90.00
_cell.angle_beta   90.00
_cell.angle_gamma   90.00
#
_symmetry.space_group_name_H-M   'P 1'
#
loop_
_entity.id
_entity.type
_entity.pdbx_description
1 polymer ?
#
loop_
_entity_poly.entity_id
_entity_poly.type
_entity_poly.pdbx_seq_one_letter_code
_entity_poly.pdbx_strand_id
1 'polypeptide(L)'
;MSFTGSVMVFLGTVVAISVTGVMMPGPVTAATIAKGCRSKWAGIHIALGHAVVEFPTIALVALGFSAVLQDRWVGAGIGLLGGAVLVFMGASMVLSRGGVVGRLRGARAAGSGGAAGSGGGGRGAGRAPAGPDPFPYHPFVAGILTTASNPYYFIWWATLGAALTLNALELGLPVLVVFAALHWSTDLGWDAFLSYAVHSSRAFWNDRTFIAVFAFCGGVMVLFGIWFASTGVMTLLRG
;
A
#
# COMPACT_ATOMS: atom_id res chain seq x y z
N MET A 1 -22.88 29.58 8.96
CA MET A 1 -22.29 29.23 7.65
C MET A 1 -23.42 28.84 6.71
N SER A 2 -23.38 29.22 5.43
CA SER A 2 -24.34 28.73 4.44
C SER A 2 -24.13 27.24 4.20
N PHE A 3 -25.18 26.51 3.77
CA PHE A 3 -25.09 25.09 3.43
C PHE A 3 -23.93 24.79 2.47
N THR A 4 -23.80 25.59 1.41
CA THR A 4 -22.69 25.50 0.45
C THR A 4 -21.32 25.72 1.11
N GLY A 5 -21.22 26.67 2.05
CA GLY A 5 -19.99 26.90 2.80
C GLY A 5 -19.58 25.69 3.64
N SER A 6 -20.54 25.04 4.31
CA SER A 6 -20.28 23.83 5.10
C SER A 6 -19.81 22.66 4.22
N VAL A 7 -20.43 22.44 3.06
CA VAL A 7 -20.02 21.39 2.12
C VAL A 7 -18.60 21.63 1.60
N MET A 8 -18.24 22.86 1.23
CA MET A 8 -16.90 23.16 0.71
C MET A 8 -15.81 22.97 1.77
N VAL A 9 -16.06 23.37 3.01
CA VAL A 9 -15.13 23.13 4.13
C VAL A 9 -14.96 21.63 4.35
N PHE A 10 -16.06 20.88 4.37
CA PHE A 10 -16.03 19.43 4.51
C PHE A 10 -15.21 18.75 3.41
N LEU A 11 -15.46 19.08 2.14
CA LEU A 11 -14.70 18.50 1.02
C LEU A 11 -13.21 18.87 1.08
N GLY A 12 -12.87 20.09 1.52
CA GLY A 12 -11.49 20.49 1.79
C GLY A 12 -10.83 19.62 2.87
N THR A 13 -11.56 19.33 3.96
CA THR A 13 -11.10 18.42 5.02
C THR A 13 -10.93 16.99 4.52
N VAL A 14 -11.84 16.50 3.69
CA VAL A 14 -11.72 15.17 3.05
C VAL A 14 -10.41 15.08 2.28
N VAL A 15 -10.10 16.04 1.42
CA VAL A 15 -8.83 16.03 0.65
C VAL A 15 -7.63 16.06 1.59
N ALA A 16 -7.61 16.96 2.57
CA ALA A 16 -6.49 17.11 3.49
C ALA A 16 -6.21 15.81 4.28
N ILE A 17 -7.25 15.18 4.81
CA ILE A 17 -7.11 13.92 5.56
C ILE A 17 -6.72 12.77 4.62
N SER A 18 -7.34 12.67 3.44
CA SER A 18 -7.08 11.57 2.50
C SER A 18 -5.63 11.60 1.99
N VAL A 19 -5.13 12.79 1.61
CA VAL A 19 -3.74 12.96 1.14
C VAL A 19 -2.74 12.50 2.19
N THR A 20 -2.97 12.80 3.48
CA THR A 20 -2.05 12.34 4.53
C THR A 20 -2.14 10.82 4.76
N GLY A 21 -3.31 10.22 4.56
CA GLY A 21 -3.51 8.78 4.60
C GLY A 21 -2.73 8.04 3.50
N VAL A 22 -2.85 8.48 2.25
CA VAL A 22 -2.23 7.79 1.10
C VAL A 22 -0.70 7.92 1.08
N MET A 23 -0.16 8.98 1.69
CA MET A 23 1.28 9.22 1.77
C MET A 23 2.00 8.36 2.81
N MET A 24 1.26 7.70 3.72
CA MET A 24 1.88 6.83 4.73
C MET A 24 2.48 5.57 4.09
N PRO A 25 3.73 5.18 4.45
CA PRO A 25 4.37 4.00 3.88
C PRO A 25 3.67 2.72 4.38
N GLY A 26 3.04 1.99 3.46
CA GLY A 26 2.34 0.74 3.77
C GLY A 26 2.41 -0.31 2.66
N PRO A 27 1.62 -1.39 2.78
CA PRO A 27 1.52 -2.48 1.81
C PRO A 27 1.26 -2.03 0.37
N VAL A 28 0.28 -1.13 0.20
CA VAL A 28 -0.11 -0.57 -1.10
C VAL A 28 1.05 0.21 -1.70
N THR A 29 1.65 1.14 -0.93
CA THR A 29 2.82 1.94 -1.34
C THR A 29 3.98 1.05 -1.80
N ALA A 30 4.30 -0.01 -1.06
CA ALA A 30 5.38 -0.92 -1.42
C ALA A 30 5.08 -1.71 -2.70
N ALA A 31 3.85 -2.16 -2.89
CA ALA A 31 3.40 -2.79 -4.13
C ALA A 31 3.47 -1.82 -5.31
N THR A 32 3.07 -0.55 -5.11
CA THR A 32 3.12 0.52 -6.11
C THR A 32 4.56 0.79 -6.54
N ILE A 33 5.51 0.86 -5.60
CA ILE A 33 6.94 0.99 -5.92
C ILE A 33 7.44 -0.25 -6.68
N ALA A 34 7.11 -1.45 -6.21
CA ALA A 34 7.58 -2.72 -6.82
C ALA A 34 7.17 -2.83 -8.28
N LYS A 35 5.89 -2.57 -8.54
CA LYS A 35 5.30 -2.72 -9.86
C LYS A 35 5.58 -1.49 -10.73
N GLY A 36 5.71 -0.30 -10.15
CA GLY A 36 6.09 0.94 -10.83
C GLY A 36 7.44 0.85 -11.54
N CYS A 37 8.41 0.15 -10.95
CA CYS A 37 9.70 -0.13 -11.61
C CYS A 37 9.54 -0.89 -12.94
N ARG A 38 8.48 -1.70 -13.07
CA ARG A 38 8.20 -2.51 -14.27
C ARG A 38 7.23 -1.84 -15.24
N SER A 39 6.26 -1.09 -14.74
CA SER A 39 5.25 -0.41 -15.55
C SER A 39 4.84 0.92 -14.93
N LYS A 40 4.86 2.01 -15.72
CA LYS A 40 4.36 3.32 -15.29
C LYS A 40 2.87 3.31 -14.89
N TRP A 41 2.10 2.38 -15.42
CA TRP A 41 0.66 2.26 -15.18
C TRP A 41 0.30 1.34 -14.01
N ALA A 42 1.29 0.78 -13.31
CA ALA A 42 1.05 -0.12 -12.21
C ALA A 42 0.20 0.51 -11.09
N GLY A 43 0.47 1.77 -10.76
CA GLY A 43 -0.26 2.52 -9.74
C GLY A 43 -1.76 2.62 -10.02
N ILE A 44 -2.16 2.92 -11.26
CA ILE A 44 -3.58 2.96 -11.64
C ILE A 44 -4.27 1.62 -11.37
N HIS A 45 -3.62 0.51 -11.75
CA HIS A 45 -4.19 -0.81 -11.54
C HIS A 45 -4.27 -1.17 -10.05
N ILE A 46 -3.29 -0.75 -9.25
CA ILE A 46 -3.30 -0.94 -7.79
C ILE A 46 -4.45 -0.17 -7.16
N ALA A 47 -4.63 1.11 -7.51
CA ALA A 47 -5.72 1.95 -7.02
C ALA A 47 -7.10 1.41 -7.43
N LEU A 48 -7.23 0.83 -8.62
CA LEU A 48 -8.46 0.14 -9.03
C LEU A 48 -8.73 -1.10 -8.16
N GLY A 49 -7.69 -1.86 -7.80
CA GLY A 49 -7.81 -2.98 -6.87
C GLY A 49 -8.15 -2.52 -5.45
N HIS A 50 -7.59 -1.40 -5.00
CA HIS A 50 -7.92 -0.76 -3.72
C HIS A 50 -9.41 -0.40 -3.64
N ALA A 51 -9.95 0.17 -4.72
CA ALA A 51 -11.36 0.54 -4.84
C ALA A 51 -12.33 -0.61 -4.55
N VAL A 52 -11.94 -1.86 -4.90
CA VAL A 52 -12.76 -3.06 -4.69
C VAL A 52 -12.94 -3.37 -3.21
N VAL A 53 -11.97 -3.03 -2.36
CA VAL A 53 -12.10 -3.17 -0.90
C VAL A 53 -12.73 -1.92 -0.29
N GLU A 54 -12.42 -0.77 -0.87
CA GLU A 54 -12.82 0.53 -0.36
C GLU A 54 -14.29 0.88 -0.50
N PHE A 55 -14.86 0.79 -1.70
CA PHE A 55 -16.27 1.14 -1.87
C PHE A 55 -17.20 0.26 -1.04
N PRO A 56 -16.98 -1.08 -0.92
CA PRO A 56 -17.75 -1.88 0.04
C PRO A 56 -17.57 -1.43 1.49
N THR A 57 -16.36 -1.04 1.90
CA THR A 57 -16.10 -0.55 3.27
C THR A 57 -16.86 0.75 3.54
N ILE A 58 -16.84 1.71 2.61
CA ILE A 58 -17.64 2.95 2.70
C ILE A 58 -19.12 2.63 2.83
N ALA A 59 -19.64 1.74 1.98
CA ALA A 59 -21.04 1.36 2.01
C ALA A 59 -21.43 0.71 3.34
N LEU A 60 -20.61 -0.20 3.87
CA LEU A 60 -20.83 -0.83 5.17
C LEU A 60 -20.84 0.20 6.30
N VAL A 61 -19.88 1.10 6.33
CA VAL A 61 -19.82 2.20 7.32
C VAL A 61 -21.06 3.09 7.21
N ALA A 62 -21.48 3.45 5.99
CA ALA A 62 -22.67 4.26 5.75
C ALA A 62 -23.96 3.58 6.22
N LEU A 63 -24.02 2.24 6.18
CA LEU A 63 -25.13 1.43 6.70
C LEU A 63 -25.07 1.22 8.23
N GLY A 64 -24.10 1.80 8.92
CA GLY A 64 -23.97 1.73 10.38
C GLY A 64 -23.11 0.58 10.90
N PHE A 65 -22.42 -0.17 10.03
CA PHE A 65 -21.50 -1.24 10.45
C PHE A 65 -20.18 -0.73 11.04
N SER A 66 -19.99 0.59 11.18
CA SER A 66 -18.84 1.16 11.88
C SER A 66 -18.74 0.70 13.34
N ALA A 67 -19.89 0.48 14.01
CA ALA A 67 -19.93 -0.07 15.36
C ALA A 67 -19.35 -1.49 15.46
N VAL A 68 -19.48 -2.28 14.39
CA VAL A 68 -18.88 -3.63 14.31
C VAL A 68 -17.36 -3.54 14.15
N LEU A 69 -16.86 -2.59 13.35
CA LEU A 69 -15.42 -2.34 13.21
C LEU A 69 -14.77 -1.81 14.51
N GLN A 70 -15.56 -1.15 15.35
CA GLN A 70 -15.15 -0.65 16.66
C GLN A 70 -15.29 -1.67 17.78
N ASP A 71 -15.93 -2.83 17.54
CA ASP A 71 -16.02 -3.90 18.52
C ASP A 71 -14.63 -4.44 18.87
N ARG A 72 -14.38 -4.66 20.17
CA ARG A 72 -13.05 -5.05 20.67
C ARG A 72 -12.57 -6.36 20.04
N TRP A 73 -13.46 -7.32 19.82
CA TRP A 73 -13.12 -8.65 19.33
C TRP A 73 -12.85 -8.60 17.83
N VAL A 74 -13.65 -7.82 17.10
CA VAL A 74 -13.42 -7.57 15.67
C VAL A 74 -12.11 -6.83 15.46
N GLY A 75 -11.86 -5.76 16.23
CA GLY A 75 -10.60 -5.02 16.19
C GLY A 75 -9.38 -5.89 16.55
N ALA A 76 -9.51 -6.76 17.55
CA ALA A 76 -8.45 -7.72 17.90
C ALA A 76 -8.21 -8.73 16.77
N GLY A 77 -9.26 -9.26 16.15
CA GLY A 77 -9.16 -10.17 15.00
C GLY A 77 -8.48 -9.53 13.79
N ILE A 78 -8.87 -8.30 13.43
CA ILE A 78 -8.25 -7.52 12.35
C ILE A 78 -6.77 -7.24 12.69
N GLY A 79 -6.46 -6.84 13.92
CA GLY A 79 -5.09 -6.58 14.36
C GLY A 79 -4.19 -7.81 14.30
N LEU A 80 -4.70 -8.98 14.72
CA LEU A 80 -3.95 -10.24 14.67
C LEU A 80 -3.75 -10.74 13.24
N LEU A 81 -4.83 -10.83 12.45
CA LEU A 81 -4.76 -11.33 11.08
C LEU A 81 -3.93 -10.39 10.20
N GLY A 82 -4.25 -9.10 10.23
CA GLY A 82 -3.52 -8.07 9.49
C GLY A 82 -2.06 -7.95 9.95
N GLY A 83 -1.81 -8.04 11.27
CA GLY A 83 -0.46 -8.06 11.83
C GLY A 83 0.37 -9.24 11.33
N ALA A 84 -0.20 -10.46 11.34
CA ALA A 84 0.46 -11.66 10.85
C ALA A 84 0.80 -11.56 9.35
N VAL A 85 -0.14 -11.06 8.52
CA VAL A 85 0.11 -10.88 7.08
C VAL A 85 1.14 -9.79 6.82
N LEU A 86 1.10 -8.67 7.55
CA LEU A 86 2.13 -7.63 7.48
C LEU A 86 3.53 -8.16 7.82
N VAL A 87 3.64 -8.96 8.88
CA VAL A 87 4.91 -9.61 9.26
C VAL A 87 5.37 -10.56 8.18
N PHE A 88 4.48 -11.42 7.66
CA PHE A 88 4.82 -12.37 6.60
C PHE A 88 5.33 -11.65 5.34
N MET A 89 4.61 -10.62 4.89
CA MET A 89 4.97 -9.86 3.70
C MET A 89 6.23 -9.00 3.92
N GLY A 90 6.35 -8.34 5.05
CA GLY A 90 7.55 -7.57 5.39
C GLY A 90 8.79 -8.45 5.52
N ALA A 91 8.65 -9.62 6.17
CA ALA A 91 9.72 -10.60 6.29
C ALA A 91 10.09 -11.19 4.93
N SER A 92 9.14 -11.51 4.06
CA SER A 92 9.45 -12.01 2.71
C SER A 92 10.22 -10.97 1.87
N MET A 93 9.90 -9.67 2.01
CA MET A 93 10.66 -8.57 1.40
C MET A 93 12.06 -8.41 2.01
N VAL A 94 12.24 -8.70 3.30
CA VAL A 94 13.54 -8.64 3.98
C VAL A 94 14.42 -9.84 3.64
N LEU A 95 13.85 -11.04 3.67
CA LEU A 95 14.56 -12.31 3.49
C LEU A 95 14.91 -12.58 2.02
N SER A 96 14.09 -12.10 1.08
CA SER A 96 14.38 -12.19 -0.36
C SER A 96 15.67 -11.48 -0.79
N ARG A 97 16.22 -10.60 0.07
CA ARG A 97 17.52 -9.94 -0.13
C ARG A 97 18.68 -10.93 -0.11
N GLY A 98 18.63 -11.94 0.75
CA GLY A 98 19.71 -12.93 0.91
C GLY A 98 19.94 -13.74 -0.36
N GLY A 99 18.86 -14.15 -1.04
CA GLY A 99 18.94 -14.89 -2.30
C GLY A 99 19.38 -14.04 -3.50
N VAL A 100 19.05 -12.75 -3.53
CA VAL A 100 19.52 -11.82 -4.59
C VAL A 100 21.00 -11.50 -4.40
N VAL A 101 21.42 -11.13 -3.18
CA VAL A 101 22.83 -10.86 -2.85
C VAL A 101 23.68 -12.12 -3.04
N GLY A 102 23.17 -13.30 -2.66
CA GLY A 102 23.82 -14.59 -2.90
C GLY A 102 24.02 -14.90 -4.38
N ARG A 103 22.99 -14.67 -5.23
CA ARG A 103 23.12 -14.83 -6.68
C ARG A 103 24.04 -13.83 -7.34
N LEU A 104 24.04 -12.56 -6.91
CA LEU A 104 24.96 -11.54 -7.46
C LEU A 104 26.42 -11.84 -7.07
N ARG A 105 26.66 -12.33 -5.85
CA ARG A 105 27.97 -12.80 -5.42
C ARG A 105 28.40 -14.06 -6.17
N GLY A 106 27.49 -15.03 -6.36
CA GLY A 106 27.72 -16.25 -7.13
C GLY A 106 27.99 -15.97 -8.62
N ALA A 107 27.25 -15.04 -9.23
CA ALA A 107 27.46 -14.63 -10.62
C ALA A 107 28.79 -13.88 -10.81
N ARG A 108 29.23 -13.06 -9.84
CA ARG A 108 30.57 -12.46 -9.85
C ARG A 108 31.67 -13.50 -9.67
N ALA A 109 31.47 -14.48 -8.80
CA ALA A 109 32.41 -15.59 -8.60
C ALA A 109 32.49 -16.53 -9.81
N ALA A 110 31.39 -16.75 -10.52
CA ALA A 110 31.35 -17.48 -11.78
C ALA A 110 31.95 -16.67 -12.95
N GLY A 111 31.73 -15.35 -12.97
CA GLY A 111 32.27 -14.43 -13.98
C GLY A 111 33.77 -14.17 -13.87
N SER A 112 34.41 -14.41 -12.71
CA SER A 112 35.87 -14.37 -12.57
C SER A 112 36.60 -15.59 -13.14
N GLY A 113 35.87 -16.63 -13.60
CA GLY A 113 36.43 -17.85 -14.15
C GLY A 113 36.39 -17.99 -15.68
N GLY A 114 35.88 -16.99 -16.41
CA GLY A 114 35.69 -17.11 -17.85
C GLY A 114 35.66 -15.77 -18.57
N ALA A 115 36.83 -15.25 -18.93
CA ALA A 115 36.96 -14.14 -19.87
C ALA A 115 37.35 -14.68 -21.25
N ALA A 116 36.38 -14.84 -22.15
CA ALA A 116 36.55 -14.74 -23.60
C ALA A 116 35.18 -14.81 -24.30
N GLY A 117 34.85 -13.81 -25.13
CA GLY A 117 33.81 -13.97 -26.17
C GLY A 117 32.75 -12.88 -26.29
N SER A 118 33.11 -11.82 -27.02
CA SER A 118 32.29 -10.98 -27.93
C SER A 118 30.89 -10.46 -27.51
N GLY A 119 30.83 -9.12 -27.42
CA GLY A 119 30.06 -8.34 -28.40
C GLY A 119 28.54 -8.28 -28.25
N GLY A 120 28.06 -7.24 -27.59
CA GLY A 120 26.62 -6.90 -27.56
C GLY A 120 26.35 -5.56 -26.89
N GLY A 121 26.77 -4.47 -27.53
CA GLY A 121 26.46 -3.10 -27.10
C GLY A 121 24.97 -2.79 -27.25
N GLY A 122 24.18 -3.12 -26.24
CA GLY A 122 22.80 -2.65 -26.07
C GLY A 122 22.76 -1.39 -25.22
N ARG A 123 22.67 -0.22 -25.88
CA ARG A 123 22.43 1.07 -25.24
C ARG A 123 21.11 1.06 -24.45
N GLY A 124 21.22 1.35 -23.15
CA GLY A 124 20.27 2.08 -22.31
C GLY A 124 18.77 1.94 -22.62
N ALA A 125 18.15 0.88 -22.12
CA ALA A 125 16.77 0.94 -21.66
C ALA A 125 16.80 0.70 -20.15
N GLY A 126 16.39 1.69 -19.34
CA GLY A 126 16.43 1.65 -17.88
C GLY A 126 15.92 0.32 -17.35
N ARG A 127 16.85 -0.47 -16.82
CA ARG A 127 16.65 -1.91 -16.56
C ARG A 127 15.78 -2.06 -15.32
N ALA A 128 14.60 -2.65 -15.48
CA ALA A 128 13.83 -3.14 -14.35
C ALA A 128 14.74 -4.03 -13.46
N PRO A 129 14.58 -3.99 -12.13
CA PRO A 129 15.46 -4.72 -11.22
C PRO A 129 15.54 -6.20 -11.62
N ALA A 130 16.76 -6.74 -11.67
CA ALA A 130 17.02 -8.10 -12.17
C ALA A 130 16.51 -9.23 -11.24
N GLY A 131 15.78 -8.89 -10.17
CA GLY A 131 15.23 -9.83 -9.20
C GLY A 131 13.81 -10.32 -9.56
N PRO A 132 13.38 -11.45 -8.95
CA PRO A 132 11.99 -11.90 -9.04
C PRO A 132 11.05 -10.82 -8.48
N ASP A 133 9.87 -10.71 -9.08
CA ASP A 133 8.83 -9.80 -8.61
C ASP A 133 8.43 -10.17 -7.17
N PRO A 134 8.55 -9.25 -6.19
CA PRO A 134 8.10 -9.50 -4.82
C PRO A 134 6.61 -9.86 -4.73
N PHE A 135 5.82 -9.46 -5.74
CA PHE A 135 4.40 -9.75 -5.85
C PHE A 135 4.14 -10.45 -7.19
N PRO A 136 4.15 -11.78 -7.28
CA PRO A 136 4.03 -12.51 -8.55
C PRO A 136 2.66 -12.40 -9.25
N TYR A 137 1.75 -11.57 -8.74
CA TYR A 137 0.38 -11.37 -9.23
C TYR A 137 0.25 -10.07 -10.04
N HIS A 138 -0.88 -9.90 -10.74
CA HIS A 138 -1.20 -8.65 -11.45
C HIS A 138 -1.28 -7.46 -10.46
N PRO A 139 -0.85 -6.22 -10.83
CA PRO A 139 -0.91 -5.06 -9.93
C PRO A 139 -2.30 -4.80 -9.33
N PHE A 140 -3.37 -5.07 -10.07
CA PHE A 140 -4.74 -5.02 -9.56
C PHE A 140 -4.98 -5.96 -8.37
N VAL A 141 -4.53 -7.21 -8.49
CA VAL A 141 -4.65 -8.20 -7.40
C VAL A 141 -3.76 -7.80 -6.23
N ALA A 142 -2.59 -7.24 -6.49
CA ALA A 142 -1.74 -6.68 -5.45
C ALA A 142 -2.48 -5.58 -4.67
N GLY A 143 -3.21 -4.68 -5.34
CA GLY A 143 -4.02 -3.66 -4.68
C GLY A 143 -5.08 -4.24 -3.74
N ILE A 144 -5.82 -5.25 -4.19
CA ILE A 144 -6.83 -5.94 -3.35
C ILE A 144 -6.16 -6.57 -2.12
N LEU A 145 -5.15 -7.40 -2.34
CA LEU A 145 -4.52 -8.19 -1.28
C LEU A 145 -3.83 -7.29 -0.25
N THR A 146 -3.10 -6.27 -0.72
CA THR A 146 -2.37 -5.37 0.16
C THR A 146 -3.30 -4.49 0.98
N THR A 147 -4.46 -4.10 0.43
CA THR A 147 -5.49 -3.34 1.16
C THR A 147 -6.22 -4.21 2.18
N ALA A 148 -6.73 -5.37 1.75
CA ALA A 148 -7.46 -6.29 2.62
C ALA A 148 -6.60 -6.86 3.76
N SER A 149 -5.28 -6.88 3.58
CA SER A 149 -4.34 -7.36 4.61
C SER A 149 -3.79 -6.25 5.49
N ASN A 150 -4.20 -4.99 5.29
CA ASN A 150 -3.67 -3.85 6.02
C ASN A 150 -4.56 -3.52 7.24
N PRO A 151 -4.16 -3.83 8.48
CA PRO A 151 -4.94 -3.49 9.67
C PRO A 151 -5.09 -1.97 9.85
N TYR A 152 -4.10 -1.17 9.42
CA TYR A 152 -4.19 0.30 9.47
C TYR A 152 -5.36 0.82 8.63
N TYR A 153 -5.61 0.21 7.47
CA TYR A 153 -6.72 0.58 6.59
C TYR A 153 -8.07 0.45 7.31
N PHE A 154 -8.33 -0.67 7.98
CA PHE A 154 -9.59 -0.87 8.71
C PHE A 154 -9.69 0.01 9.95
N ILE A 155 -8.59 0.25 10.67
CA ILE A 155 -8.58 1.14 11.83
C ILE A 155 -8.85 2.59 11.41
N TRP A 156 -8.27 3.02 10.28
CA TRP A 156 -8.55 4.33 9.71
C TRP A 156 -10.04 4.45 9.34
N TRP A 157 -10.61 3.44 8.68
CA TRP A 157 -12.03 3.42 8.32
C TRP A 157 -12.97 3.31 9.53
N ALA A 158 -12.55 2.65 10.61
CA ALA A 158 -13.30 2.59 11.87
C ALA A 158 -13.30 3.93 12.63
N THR A 159 -12.36 4.84 12.33
CA THR A 159 -12.17 6.10 13.05
C THR A 159 -12.44 7.30 12.15
N LEU A 160 -11.43 7.77 11.42
CA LEU A 160 -11.53 8.93 10.53
C LEU A 160 -12.49 8.70 9.38
N GLY A 161 -12.44 7.53 8.75
CA GLY A 161 -13.34 7.17 7.66
C GLY A 161 -14.81 7.12 8.11
N ALA A 162 -15.08 6.56 9.30
CA ALA A 162 -16.41 6.57 9.90
C ALA A 162 -16.89 7.99 10.18
N ALA A 163 -16.06 8.82 10.81
CA ALA A 163 -16.41 10.22 11.07
C ALA A 163 -16.73 10.97 9.77
N LEU A 164 -15.89 10.86 8.73
CA LEU A 164 -16.11 11.52 7.44
C LEU A 164 -17.37 11.00 6.74
N THR A 165 -17.62 9.69 6.79
CA THR A 165 -18.81 9.06 6.19
C THR A 165 -20.11 9.55 6.86
N LEU A 166 -20.13 9.59 8.19
CA LEU A 166 -21.29 10.06 8.95
C LEU A 166 -21.54 11.56 8.72
N ASN A 167 -20.49 12.39 8.70
CA ASN A 167 -20.62 13.81 8.34
C ASN A 167 -21.14 14.00 6.91
N ALA A 168 -20.69 13.17 5.96
CA ALA A 168 -21.19 13.21 4.59
C ALA A 168 -22.68 12.84 4.52
N LEU A 169 -23.12 11.85 5.29
CA LEU A 169 -24.53 11.45 5.39
C LEU A 169 -25.41 12.56 5.99
N GLU A 170 -24.92 13.28 7.01
CA GLU A 170 -25.62 14.44 7.59
C GLU A 170 -25.79 15.59 6.59
N LEU A 171 -24.81 15.77 5.69
CA LEU A 171 -24.86 16.75 4.61
C LEU A 171 -25.67 16.25 3.38
N GLY A 172 -25.98 14.96 3.32
CA GLY A 172 -26.85 14.32 2.34
C GLY A 172 -26.17 13.28 1.43
N LEU A 173 -26.96 12.36 0.88
CA LEU A 173 -26.46 11.27 0.02
C LEU A 173 -25.60 11.72 -1.18
N PRO A 174 -25.89 12.82 -1.89
CA PRO A 174 -24.99 13.30 -2.95
C PRO A 174 -23.60 13.65 -2.43
N VAL A 175 -23.50 14.19 -1.21
CA VAL A 175 -22.22 14.54 -0.58
C VAL A 175 -21.43 13.29 -0.22
N LEU A 176 -22.09 12.19 0.17
CA LEU A 176 -21.44 10.89 0.37
C LEU A 176 -20.81 10.36 -0.93
N VAL A 177 -21.51 10.46 -2.06
CA VAL A 177 -20.96 10.02 -3.36
C VAL A 177 -19.76 10.88 -3.75
N VAL A 178 -19.85 12.20 -3.58
CA VAL A 178 -18.74 13.12 -3.85
C VAL A 178 -17.56 12.85 -2.92
N PHE A 179 -17.80 12.60 -1.63
CA PHE A 179 -16.79 12.18 -0.66
C PHE A 179 -16.06 10.92 -1.12
N ALA A 180 -16.80 9.86 -1.45
CA ALA A 180 -16.23 8.58 -1.87
C ALA A 180 -15.39 8.74 -3.14
N ALA A 181 -15.88 9.49 -4.13
CA ALA A 181 -15.15 9.77 -5.36
C ALA A 181 -13.90 10.63 -5.12
N LEU A 182 -14.01 11.64 -4.27
CA LEU A 182 -12.91 12.55 -3.96
C LEU A 182 -11.81 11.83 -3.16
N HIS A 183 -12.18 11.04 -2.15
CA HIS A 183 -11.27 10.21 -1.37
C HIS A 183 -10.50 9.25 -2.29
N TRP A 184 -11.21 8.40 -3.04
CA TRP A 184 -10.58 7.44 -3.95
C TRP A 184 -9.73 8.11 -5.04
N SER A 185 -10.10 9.33 -5.48
CA SER A 185 -9.29 10.07 -6.44
C SER A 185 -7.91 10.46 -5.89
N THR A 186 -7.78 10.61 -4.56
CA THR A 186 -6.48 10.85 -3.92
C THR A 186 -5.61 9.61 -3.93
N ASP A 187 -6.18 8.40 -3.71
CA ASP A 187 -5.48 7.13 -3.88
C ASP A 187 -5.01 6.95 -5.31
N LEU A 188 -5.92 7.11 -6.27
CA LEU A 188 -5.61 7.01 -7.69
C LEU A 188 -4.51 7.99 -8.11
N GLY A 189 -4.63 9.25 -7.70
CA GLY A 189 -3.66 10.30 -8.01
C GLY A 189 -2.29 10.00 -7.42
N TRP A 190 -2.23 9.59 -6.16
CA TRP A 190 -0.99 9.27 -5.46
C TRP A 190 -0.32 8.03 -6.01
N ASP A 191 -1.05 6.92 -6.19
CA ASP A 191 -0.48 5.69 -6.73
C ASP A 191 -0.01 5.85 -8.17
N ALA A 192 -0.79 6.56 -9.01
CA ALA A 192 -0.37 6.88 -10.37
C ALA A 192 0.90 7.73 -10.39
N PHE A 193 0.96 8.79 -9.54
CA PHE A 193 2.14 9.62 -9.39
C PHE A 193 3.35 8.81 -8.94
N LEU A 194 3.21 8.00 -7.88
CA LEU A 194 4.29 7.22 -7.30
C LEU A 194 4.82 6.19 -8.31
N SER A 195 3.92 5.46 -8.97
CA SER A 195 4.27 4.51 -10.04
C SER A 195 4.99 5.20 -11.20
N TYR A 196 4.52 6.37 -11.65
CA TYR A 196 5.16 7.14 -12.71
C TYR A 196 6.53 7.69 -12.28
N ALA A 197 6.66 8.22 -11.06
CA ALA A 197 7.89 8.77 -10.52
C ALA A 197 8.96 7.68 -10.37
N VAL A 198 8.58 6.50 -9.86
CA VAL A 198 9.46 5.34 -9.76
C VAL A 198 9.85 4.84 -11.16
N HIS A 199 8.90 4.74 -12.09
CA HIS A 199 9.19 4.31 -13.45
C HIS A 199 10.12 5.27 -14.19
N SER A 200 9.95 6.58 -13.99
CA SER A 200 10.76 7.62 -14.64
C SER A 200 12.16 7.69 -14.04
N SER A 201 12.27 7.50 -12.72
CA SER A 201 13.55 7.48 -12.03
C SER A 201 14.31 6.16 -12.18
N ARG A 202 13.71 5.10 -12.74
CA ARG A 202 14.28 3.74 -12.80
C ARG A 202 15.70 3.66 -13.38
N ALA A 203 16.09 4.60 -14.24
CA ALA A 203 17.46 4.68 -14.77
C ALA A 203 18.52 4.91 -13.68
N PHE A 204 18.14 5.50 -12.55
CA PHE A 204 18.97 5.73 -11.37
C PHE A 204 18.86 4.61 -10.31
N TRP A 205 17.96 3.65 -10.49
CA TRP A 205 17.73 2.58 -9.53
C TRP A 205 18.72 1.45 -9.76
N ASN A 206 19.78 1.44 -8.95
CA ASN A 206 20.69 0.30 -8.88
C ASN A 206 20.09 -0.80 -7.97
N ASP A 207 20.58 -2.04 -8.10
CA ASP A 207 20.15 -3.16 -7.25
C ASP A 207 20.23 -2.83 -5.75
N ARG A 208 21.24 -2.05 -5.33
CA ARG A 208 21.39 -1.60 -3.94
C ARG A 208 20.28 -0.66 -3.48
N THR A 209 19.87 0.29 -4.32
CA THR A 209 18.81 1.26 -4.00
C THR A 209 17.46 0.54 -3.90
N PHE A 210 17.18 -0.36 -4.85
CA PHE A 210 15.99 -1.19 -4.81
C PHE A 210 15.96 -2.05 -3.54
N ILE A 211 17.06 -2.75 -3.24
CA ILE A 211 17.19 -3.53 -2.00
C ILE A 211 16.99 -2.65 -0.78
N ALA A 212 17.57 -1.45 -0.72
CA ALA A 212 17.49 -0.54 0.42
C ALA A 212 16.08 0.05 0.66
N VAL A 213 15.31 0.30 -0.40
CA VAL A 213 13.92 0.75 -0.30
C VAL A 213 13.01 -0.42 0.14
N PHE A 214 13.18 -1.61 -0.45
CA PHE A 214 12.40 -2.81 -0.11
C PHE A 214 12.71 -3.38 1.27
N ALA A 215 13.99 -3.53 1.62
CA ALA A 215 14.55 -2.63 2.61
C ALA A 215 13.71 -2.16 3.79
N PHE A 216 13.73 -0.85 3.82
CA PHE A 216 13.00 0.01 4.69
C PHE A 216 11.52 -0.33 4.74
N CYS A 217 10.83 -0.46 3.59
CA CYS A 217 9.40 -0.80 3.55
C CYS A 217 9.07 -2.10 4.29
N GLY A 218 9.80 -3.18 4.00
CA GLY A 218 9.59 -4.46 4.65
C GLY A 218 9.88 -4.41 6.15
N GLY A 219 10.92 -3.67 6.57
CA GLY A 219 11.21 -3.45 7.99
C GLY A 219 10.10 -2.69 8.71
N VAL A 220 9.61 -1.61 8.11
CA VAL A 220 8.48 -0.82 8.62
C VAL A 220 7.21 -1.69 8.73
N MET A 221 6.93 -2.54 7.74
CA MET A 221 5.80 -3.48 7.80
C MET A 221 5.93 -4.52 8.91
N VAL A 222 7.12 -5.08 9.13
CA VAL A 222 7.35 -6.01 10.25
C VAL A 222 7.12 -5.31 11.59
N LEU A 223 7.63 -4.08 11.75
CA LEU A 223 7.44 -3.29 12.97
C LEU A 223 5.95 -3.03 13.24
N PHE A 224 5.21 -2.52 12.25
CA PHE A 224 3.78 -2.30 12.38
C PHE A 224 3.01 -3.61 12.58
N GLY A 225 3.38 -4.67 11.88
CA GLY A 225 2.73 -5.98 11.99
C GLY A 225 2.87 -6.60 13.38
N ILE A 226 4.07 -6.54 13.97
CA ILE A 226 4.31 -6.97 15.37
C ILE A 226 3.51 -6.10 16.33
N TRP A 227 3.52 -4.78 16.13
CA TRP A 227 2.76 -3.87 16.97
C TRP A 227 1.26 -4.20 16.96
N PHE A 228 0.63 -4.30 15.78
CA PHE A 228 -0.78 -4.66 15.65
C PHE A 228 -1.11 -6.03 16.24
N ALA A 229 -0.27 -7.05 15.99
CA ALA A 229 -0.46 -8.37 16.57
C ALA A 229 -0.38 -8.33 18.11
N SER A 230 0.60 -7.61 18.67
CA SER A 230 0.75 -7.47 20.11
C SER A 230 -0.43 -6.75 20.75
N THR A 231 -0.93 -5.68 20.13
CA THR A 231 -2.14 -4.97 20.56
C THR A 231 -3.36 -5.89 20.52
N GLY A 232 -3.53 -6.68 19.45
CA GLY A 232 -4.59 -7.66 19.34
C GLY A 232 -4.56 -8.69 20.48
N VAL A 233 -3.41 -9.31 20.74
CA VAL A 233 -3.25 -10.26 21.87
C VAL A 233 -3.58 -9.59 23.20
N MET A 234 -3.05 -8.39 23.46
CA MET A 234 -3.33 -7.67 24.71
C MET A 234 -4.81 -7.36 24.90
N THR A 235 -5.52 -7.02 23.83
CA THR A 235 -6.98 -6.79 23.87
C THR A 235 -7.74 -8.07 24.22
N LEU A 236 -7.32 -9.23 23.72
CA LEU A 236 -7.93 -10.52 24.08
C LEU A 236 -7.65 -10.90 25.54
N LEU A 237 -6.45 -10.63 26.05
CA LEU A 237 -6.05 -10.98 27.43
C LEU A 237 -6.69 -10.09 28.51
N ARG A 238 -7.14 -8.89 28.13
CA ARG A 238 -7.80 -7.94 29.04
C ARG A 238 -9.33 -8.00 28.97
N GLY A 239 -9.88 -8.89 28.14
CA GLY A 239 -11.32 -9.08 27.93
C GLY A 239 -11.90 -10.11 28.87
#